data_AF-A0A258IGD7-F1
#
_entry.id   AF-A0A258IGD7-F1
#
_cell.length_a   1.000
_cell.length_b   1.000
_cell.length_c   1.000
_cell.angle_alpha   90.00
_cell.angle_beta   90.00
_cell.angle_gamma   90.00
#
_symmetry.space_group_name_H-M   'P 1'
#
loop_
_entity.id
_entity.type
_entity.pdbx_description
1 polymer ?
#
loop_
_entity_poly.entity_id
_entity_poly.type
_entity_poly.pdbx_seq_one_letter_code
_entity_poly.pdbx_strand_id
1 'polypeptide(L)'
;MLGFFAYQIFAKLAGDYDWFIFSEDDLLVRDPLLFDKLAWFNEAFGDSRVLLPNRLEWNPSAKRLKTYVDGDISAGTLANMNRHLPDEDVLKARPLHAEHVFQRARNPHSGFFAITKTQLAHWMAQPHWLDYDVSFVSPLESAATLGLTKTFPVEHLDDRFSKMPWPIHVPAVTASPLE
;
A
#
# COMPACT_ATOMS: atom_id res chain seq x y z
N MET A 1 -10.83 -19.48 -0.13
CA MET A 1 -10.35 -18.57 0.95
C MET A 1 -10.91 -17.18 0.69
N LEU A 2 -11.25 -16.41 1.73
CA LEU A 2 -11.96 -15.12 1.59
C LEU A 2 -11.17 -14.09 0.77
N GLY A 3 -9.83 -14.10 0.85
CA GLY A 3 -8.98 -13.20 0.06
C GLY A 3 -9.16 -13.32 -1.45
N PHE A 4 -9.13 -14.54 -2.00
CA PHE A 4 -9.40 -14.76 -3.42
C PHE A 4 -10.83 -14.41 -3.83
N PHE A 5 -11.80 -14.53 -2.92
CA PHE A 5 -13.18 -14.12 -3.19
C PHE A 5 -13.28 -12.59 -3.34
N ALA A 6 -12.51 -11.82 -2.57
CA ALA A 6 -12.43 -10.37 -2.75
C ALA A 6 -11.97 -9.99 -4.17
N TYR A 7 -11.00 -10.72 -4.73
CA TYR A 7 -10.51 -10.48 -6.09
C TYR A 7 -11.55 -10.83 -7.16
N GLN A 8 -12.38 -11.85 -6.95
CA GLN A 8 -13.52 -12.12 -7.82
C GLN A 8 -14.53 -10.96 -7.81
N ILE A 9 -14.77 -10.37 -6.63
CA ILE A 9 -15.60 -9.18 -6.51
C ILE A 9 -14.98 -7.99 -7.26
N PHE A 10 -13.66 -7.78 -7.15
CA PHE A 10 -12.96 -6.74 -7.91
C PHE A 10 -13.18 -6.91 -9.41
N ALA A 11 -12.97 -8.13 -9.96
CA ALA A 11 -13.19 -8.38 -11.38
C ALA A 11 -14.64 -8.12 -11.81
N LYS A 12 -15.61 -8.51 -10.98
CA LYS A 12 -17.04 -8.28 -11.26
C LYS A 12 -17.38 -6.79 -11.31
N LEU A 13 -16.71 -5.98 -10.50
CA LEU A 13 -16.95 -4.55 -10.33
C LEU A 13 -15.92 -3.68 -11.06
N ALA A 14 -15.06 -4.26 -11.90
CA ALA A 14 -13.91 -3.59 -12.50
C ALA A 14 -14.29 -2.36 -13.35
N GLY A 15 -15.50 -2.35 -13.91
CA GLY A 15 -16.05 -1.23 -14.68
C GLY A 15 -16.77 -0.16 -13.86
N ASP A 16 -16.99 -0.39 -12.57
CA ASP A 16 -17.91 0.41 -11.75
C ASP A 16 -17.18 1.36 -10.77
N TYR A 17 -15.89 1.13 -10.49
CA TYR A 17 -15.12 1.87 -9.49
C TYR A 17 -13.72 2.25 -10.01
N ASP A 18 -13.19 3.38 -9.51
CA ASP A 18 -11.83 3.83 -9.81
C ASP A 18 -10.77 3.22 -8.88
N TRP A 19 -11.18 2.78 -7.68
CA TRP A 19 -10.33 2.22 -6.65
C TRP A 19 -10.87 0.88 -6.14
N PHE A 20 -9.96 -0.07 -5.94
CA PHE A 20 -10.24 -1.40 -5.41
C PHE A 20 -9.36 -1.63 -4.19
N ILE A 21 -10.02 -1.92 -3.06
CA ILE A 21 -9.38 -1.93 -1.76
C ILE A 21 -9.58 -3.30 -1.13
N PHE A 22 -8.46 -3.91 -0.75
CA PHE A 22 -8.45 -5.05 0.14
C PHE A 22 -8.12 -4.56 1.54
N SER A 23 -8.88 -4.99 2.54
CA SER A 23 -8.62 -4.70 3.95
C SER A 23 -9.03 -5.89 4.80
N GLU A 24 -8.17 -6.27 5.73
CA GLU A 24 -8.53 -7.10 6.87
C GLU A 24 -9.53 -6.36 7.77
N ASP A 25 -10.32 -7.13 8.51
CA ASP A 25 -11.47 -6.66 9.29
C ASP A 25 -11.09 -6.00 10.62
N ASP A 26 -9.87 -6.19 11.09
CA ASP A 26 -9.33 -5.64 12.33
C ASP A 26 -8.50 -4.35 12.13
N LEU A 27 -8.44 -3.83 10.89
CA LEU A 27 -7.68 -2.64 10.56
C LEU A 27 -8.51 -1.36 10.74
N LEU A 28 -7.86 -0.33 11.29
CA LEU A 28 -8.40 1.02 11.40
C LEU A 28 -7.58 2.00 10.56
N VAL A 29 -8.16 2.51 9.48
CA VAL A 29 -7.59 3.62 8.72
C VAL A 29 -7.78 4.92 9.51
N ARG A 30 -6.67 5.53 9.95
CA ARG A 30 -6.67 6.79 10.72
C ARG A 30 -6.32 8.02 9.91
N ASP A 31 -5.85 7.83 8.68
CA ASP A 31 -5.37 8.90 7.82
C ASP A 31 -6.47 9.38 6.88
N PRO A 32 -7.06 10.57 7.12
CA PRO A 32 -8.12 11.07 6.25
C PRO A 32 -7.63 11.42 4.83
N LEU A 33 -6.31 11.54 4.64
CA LEU A 33 -5.69 11.87 3.36
C LEU A 33 -5.17 10.63 2.62
N LEU A 34 -5.59 9.42 3.02
CA LEU A 34 -5.07 8.17 2.46
C LEU A 34 -5.18 8.14 0.93
N PHE A 35 -6.35 8.43 0.36
CA PHE A 35 -6.56 8.36 -1.09
C PHE A 35 -5.85 9.49 -1.83
N ASP A 36 -5.75 10.69 -1.25
CA ASP A 36 -4.97 11.78 -1.84
C ASP A 36 -3.50 11.41 -1.96
N LYS A 37 -2.95 10.74 -0.94
CA LYS A 37 -1.56 10.26 -0.93
C LYS A 37 -1.32 9.15 -1.94
N LEU A 38 -2.25 8.20 -2.03
CA LEU A 38 -2.18 7.11 -3.00
C LEU A 38 -2.29 7.65 -4.44
N ALA A 39 -3.23 8.55 -4.70
CA ALA A 39 -3.40 9.19 -6.00
C ALA A 39 -2.14 9.99 -6.38
N TRP A 40 -1.61 10.79 -5.45
CA TRP A 40 -0.37 11.53 -5.66
C TRP A 40 0.81 10.60 -5.95
N PHE A 41 0.92 9.46 -5.26
CA PHE A 41 1.99 8.50 -5.50
C PHE A 41 1.89 7.89 -6.91
N ASN A 42 0.69 7.51 -7.35
CA ASN A 42 0.48 6.99 -8.70
C ASN A 42 0.72 8.07 -9.77
N GLU A 43 0.41 9.34 -9.50
CA GLU A 43 0.77 10.45 -10.41
C GLU A 43 2.29 10.63 -10.51
N ALA A 44 3.01 10.54 -9.38
CA ALA A 44 4.45 10.74 -9.32
C ALA A 44 5.26 9.58 -9.92
N PHE A 45 4.78 8.35 -9.78
CA PHE A 45 5.56 7.15 -10.11
C PHE A 45 4.89 6.18 -11.10
N GLY A 46 3.66 6.48 -11.53
CA GLY A 46 2.89 5.67 -12.46
C GLY A 46 2.21 4.46 -11.82
N ASP A 47 1.42 3.76 -12.65
CA ASP A 47 0.60 2.62 -12.24
C ASP A 47 1.38 1.29 -12.17
N SER A 48 2.68 1.27 -12.50
CA SER A 48 3.48 0.04 -12.51
C SER A 48 3.90 -0.46 -11.13
N ARG A 49 3.60 0.28 -10.06
CA ARG A 49 3.97 -0.02 -8.68
C ARG A 49 2.88 0.35 -7.70
N VAL A 50 2.91 -0.22 -6.50
CA VAL A 50 1.89 -0.05 -5.47
C VAL A 50 2.52 0.47 -4.18
N LEU A 51 1.95 1.54 -3.63
CA LEU A 51 2.28 2.03 -2.29
C LEU A 51 1.38 1.34 -1.26
N LEU A 52 1.98 0.73 -0.25
CA LEU A 52 1.27 0.22 0.91
C LEU A 52 1.32 1.22 2.08
N PRO A 53 0.26 1.31 2.88
CA PRO A 53 0.33 2.01 4.15
C PRO A 53 1.17 1.21 5.14
N ASN A 54 1.86 1.92 6.02
CA ASN A 54 2.54 1.31 7.15
C ASN A 54 1.52 0.83 8.20
N ARG A 55 1.60 -0.44 8.60
CA ARG A 55 0.76 -0.98 9.68
C ARG A 55 1.43 -0.74 11.03
N LEU A 56 0.63 -0.29 12.00
CA LEU A 56 1.09 -0.10 13.37
C LEU A 56 0.06 -0.62 14.36
N GLU A 57 0.56 -1.12 15.47
CA GLU A 57 -0.20 -1.31 16.69
C GLU A 57 -0.05 -0.09 17.58
N TRP A 58 -1.17 0.34 18.14
CA TRP A 58 -1.24 1.38 19.15
C TRP A 58 -1.67 0.77 20.48
N ASN A 59 -0.76 0.76 21.46
CA ASN A 59 -1.05 0.18 22.77
C ASN A 59 -0.60 1.13 23.89
N PRO A 60 -1.55 1.86 24.54
CA PRO A 60 -1.25 2.76 25.65
C PRO A 60 -0.63 2.08 26.87
N SER A 61 -0.82 0.77 27.01
CA SER A 61 -0.32 -0.02 28.15
C SER A 61 1.01 -0.72 27.87
N ALA A 62 1.50 -0.69 26.63
CA ALA A 62 2.77 -1.32 26.26
C ALA A 62 3.98 -0.44 26.58
N LYS A 63 5.18 -1.06 26.61
CA LYS A 63 6.45 -0.33 26.78
C LYS A 63 6.70 0.71 25.67
N ARG A 64 6.13 0.49 24.48
CA ARG A 64 6.11 1.45 23.38
C ARG A 64 4.68 1.70 22.95
N LEU A 65 4.31 2.97 22.85
CA LEU A 65 2.97 3.41 22.47
C LEU A 65 2.59 2.99 21.04
N LYS A 66 3.56 3.05 20.12
CA LYS A 66 3.43 2.70 18.71
C LYS A 66 4.47 1.64 18.35
N THR A 67 4.03 0.56 17.72
CA THR A 67 4.88 -0.52 17.22
C THR A 67 4.52 -0.78 15.76
N TYR A 68 5.50 -0.74 14.87
CA TYR A 68 5.31 -1.22 13.50
C TYR A 68 5.36 -2.74 13.52
N VAL A 69 4.30 -3.38 13.05
CA VAL A 69 4.11 -4.84 13.11
C VAL A 69 4.68 -5.56 11.89
N ASP A 70 5.03 -4.81 10.84
CA ASP A 70 5.58 -5.31 9.60
C ASP A 70 7.09 -5.56 9.78
N GLY A 71 7.44 -6.64 10.47
CA GLY A 71 8.82 -7.11 10.60
C GLY A 71 9.36 -7.58 9.24
N ASP A 72 10.65 -7.34 8.97
CA ASP A 72 11.31 -7.77 7.73
C ASP A 72 11.18 -9.31 7.56
N ILE A 73 10.75 -9.76 6.38
CA ILE A 73 10.76 -11.19 6.06
C ILE A 73 12.19 -11.64 5.71
N SER A 74 12.40 -12.97 5.64
CA SER A 74 13.73 -13.49 5.31
C SER A 74 14.25 -12.98 3.97
N ALA A 75 15.54 -12.67 3.87
CA ALA A 75 16.16 -12.17 2.65
C ALA A 75 15.98 -13.14 1.46
N GLY A 76 15.97 -14.45 1.71
CA GLY A 76 15.72 -15.46 0.68
C GLY A 76 14.29 -15.41 0.14
N THR A 77 13.30 -15.23 1.02
CA THR A 77 11.90 -15.04 0.61
C THR A 77 11.75 -13.78 -0.22
N LEU A 78 12.29 -12.65 0.26
CA LEU A 78 12.22 -11.37 -0.43
C LEU A 78 12.90 -11.42 -1.81
N ALA A 79 14.09 -12.02 -1.90
CA ALA A 79 14.80 -12.19 -3.16
C ALA A 79 14.03 -13.06 -4.17
N ASN A 80 13.34 -14.10 -3.70
CA ASN A 80 12.50 -14.92 -4.57
C ASN A 80 11.29 -14.14 -5.10
N MET A 81 10.64 -13.32 -4.27
CA MET A 81 9.52 -12.49 -4.69
C MET A 81 9.94 -11.41 -5.70
N ASN A 82 11.04 -10.71 -5.43
CA ASN A 82 11.49 -9.59 -6.25
C ASN A 82 12.15 -10.03 -7.57
N ARG A 83 12.54 -11.30 -7.71
CA ARG A 83 13.28 -11.82 -8.87
C ARG A 83 12.62 -11.50 -10.22
N HIS A 84 11.29 -11.52 -10.25
CA HIS A 84 10.51 -11.36 -11.48
C HIS A 84 10.09 -9.91 -11.74
N LEU A 85 10.39 -8.99 -10.82
CA LEU A 85 10.00 -7.59 -10.86
C LEU A 85 11.20 -6.70 -10.45
N PRO A 86 12.26 -6.66 -11.27
CA PRO A 86 13.37 -5.75 -11.02
C PRO A 86 12.88 -4.30 -11.13
N ASP A 87 13.10 -3.51 -10.09
CA ASP A 87 12.80 -2.07 -10.03
C ASP A 87 13.84 -1.40 -9.09
N GLU A 88 13.76 -0.08 -8.96
CA GLU A 88 14.54 0.71 -8.01
C GLU A 88 14.18 0.35 -6.57
N ASP A 89 15.19 0.14 -5.72
CA ASP A 89 14.96 -0.16 -4.29
C ASP A 89 14.50 1.07 -3.49
N VAL A 90 14.76 2.27 -4.02
CA VAL A 90 14.53 3.54 -3.33
C VAL A 90 14.01 4.56 -4.32
N LEU A 91 12.83 5.09 -4.03
CA LEU A 91 12.24 6.20 -4.77
C LEU A 91 12.29 7.48 -3.93
N LYS A 92 12.50 8.62 -4.59
CA LYS A 92 12.51 9.93 -3.93
C LYS A 92 11.55 10.85 -4.63
N ALA A 93 10.72 11.54 -3.87
CA ALA A 93 9.84 12.56 -4.40
C ALA A 93 9.47 13.59 -3.33
N ARG A 94 8.78 14.66 -3.74
CA ARG A 94 8.48 15.80 -2.87
C ARG A 94 6.99 16.07 -2.66
N PRO A 95 6.23 15.15 -2.03
CA PRO A 95 4.85 15.44 -1.67
C PRO A 95 4.81 16.60 -0.67
N LEU A 96 3.86 17.51 -0.86
CA LEU A 96 3.65 18.68 0.02
C LEU A 96 4.92 19.49 0.30
N HIS A 97 5.78 19.63 -0.71
CA HIS A 97 7.02 20.41 -0.67
C HIS A 97 8.11 19.88 0.29
N ALA A 98 7.98 18.67 0.82
CA ALA A 98 9.01 18.02 1.64
C ALA A 98 9.61 16.81 0.90
N GLU A 99 10.91 16.55 1.04
CA GLU A 99 11.52 15.35 0.44
C GLU A 99 11.17 14.11 1.24
N HIS A 100 10.68 13.09 0.53
CA HIS A 100 10.27 11.82 1.09
C HIS A 100 10.93 10.67 0.32
N VAL A 101 11.22 9.61 1.06
CA VAL A 101 11.85 8.39 0.56
C VAL A 101 10.84 7.25 0.67
N PHE A 102 10.63 6.54 -0.43
CA PHE A 102 9.88 5.30 -0.47
C PHE A 102 10.87 4.16 -0.70
N GLN A 103 10.68 3.07 0.03
CA GLN A 103 11.55 1.90 -0.04
C GLN A 103 10.76 0.69 -0.50
N ARG A 104 11.46 -0.17 -1.25
CA ARG A 104 11.00 -1.52 -1.57
C ARG A 104 10.57 -2.21 -0.29
N ALA A 105 9.34 -2.72 -0.29
CA ALA A 105 8.78 -3.37 0.88
C ALA A 105 9.62 -4.59 1.29
N ARG A 106 10.20 -4.55 2.49
CA ARG A 106 10.87 -5.70 3.10
C ARG A 106 9.90 -6.68 3.75
N ASN A 107 8.66 -6.27 3.90
CA ASN A 107 7.52 -7.11 4.16
C ASN A 107 6.34 -6.52 3.37
N PRO A 108 5.89 -7.20 2.30
CA PRO A 108 4.84 -6.67 1.44
C PRO A 108 3.42 -6.98 1.94
N HIS A 109 3.29 -7.56 3.14
CA HIS A 109 2.00 -7.87 3.73
C HIS A 109 1.65 -6.84 4.82
N SER A 110 0.65 -6.01 4.54
CA SER A 110 0.13 -4.95 5.43
C SER A 110 -1.31 -5.20 5.89
N GLY A 111 -1.94 -6.30 5.47
CA GLY A 111 -3.38 -6.56 5.62
C GLY A 111 -4.28 -5.58 4.84
N PHE A 112 -3.70 -4.60 4.14
CA PHE A 112 -4.42 -3.57 3.39
C PHE A 112 -3.67 -3.21 2.11
N PHE A 113 -4.38 -3.16 0.98
CA PHE A 113 -3.88 -2.48 -0.21
C PHE A 113 -5.01 -1.76 -0.94
N ALA A 114 -4.64 -0.73 -1.70
CA ALA A 114 -5.55 -0.04 -2.59
C ALA A 114 -4.87 0.10 -3.96
N ILE A 115 -5.58 -0.27 -5.01
CA ILE A 115 -5.12 -0.17 -6.39
C ILE A 115 -6.16 0.53 -7.27
N THR A 116 -5.69 1.23 -8.30
CA THR A 116 -6.57 1.88 -9.27
C THR A 116 -7.20 0.86 -10.21
N LYS A 117 -8.24 1.26 -10.94
CA LYS A 117 -8.80 0.46 -12.04
C LYS A 117 -7.76 0.07 -13.09
N THR A 118 -6.79 0.94 -13.38
CA THR A 118 -5.70 0.67 -14.33
C THR A 118 -4.79 -0.44 -13.81
N GLN A 119 -4.41 -0.35 -12.53
CA GLN A 119 -3.63 -1.38 -11.85
C GLN A 119 -4.40 -2.70 -11.78
N LEU A 120 -5.69 -2.68 -11.42
CA LEU A 120 -6.51 -3.88 -11.41
C LEU A 120 -6.58 -4.53 -12.80
N ALA A 121 -6.82 -3.74 -13.86
CA ALA A 121 -6.85 -4.26 -15.22
C ALA A 121 -5.51 -4.90 -15.63
N HIS A 122 -4.38 -4.29 -15.25
CA HIS A 122 -3.06 -4.85 -15.48
C HIS A 122 -2.87 -6.18 -14.73
N TRP A 123 -3.30 -6.26 -13.48
CA TRP A 123 -3.21 -7.48 -12.67
C TRP A 123 -4.11 -8.59 -13.22
N MET A 124 -5.34 -8.28 -13.63
CA MET A 124 -6.28 -9.21 -14.24
C MET A 124 -5.77 -9.81 -15.56
N ALA A 125 -4.90 -9.10 -16.28
CA ALA A 125 -4.28 -9.58 -17.51
C ALA A 125 -3.11 -10.54 -17.28
N GLN A 126 -2.65 -10.71 -16.04
CA GLN A 126 -1.51 -11.59 -15.74
C GLN A 126 -1.91 -13.06 -15.73
N PRO A 127 -1.00 -13.98 -16.11
CA PRO A 127 -1.29 -15.43 -16.11
C PRO A 127 -1.58 -16.00 -14.72
N HIS A 128 -1.14 -15.33 -13.65
CA HIS A 128 -1.39 -15.71 -12.26
C HIS A 128 -2.63 -15.04 -11.65
N TRP A 129 -3.44 -14.32 -12.41
CA TRP A 129 -4.70 -13.77 -11.90
C TRP A 129 -5.63 -14.89 -11.44
N LEU A 130 -6.01 -14.89 -10.16
CA LEU A 130 -6.85 -15.92 -9.55
C LEU A 130 -6.33 -17.36 -9.80
N ASP A 131 -5.01 -17.56 -9.77
CA ASP A 131 -4.39 -18.90 -9.83
C ASP A 131 -4.52 -19.70 -8.51
N TYR A 132 -5.02 -19.06 -7.45
CA TYR A 132 -5.17 -19.59 -6.09
C TYR A 132 -3.85 -20.11 -5.48
N ASP A 133 -2.71 -19.57 -5.91
CA ASP A 133 -1.41 -19.94 -5.36
C ASP A 133 -1.30 -19.53 -3.89
N VAL A 134 -0.87 -20.48 -3.05
CA VAL A 134 -0.71 -20.35 -1.59
C VAL A 134 0.74 -20.53 -1.12
N SER A 135 1.71 -20.33 -2.02
CA SER A 135 3.14 -20.61 -1.78
C SER A 135 3.93 -19.52 -1.05
N PHE A 136 3.29 -18.51 -0.45
CA PHE A 136 4.01 -17.38 0.17
C PHE A 136 4.54 -17.70 1.58
N VAL A 137 3.72 -17.49 2.62
CA VAL A 137 4.08 -17.73 4.04
C VAL A 137 3.07 -18.68 4.64
N SER A 138 1.79 -18.34 4.51
CA SER A 138 0.68 -19.26 4.68
C SER A 138 -0.39 -18.98 3.64
N PRO A 139 -1.40 -19.85 3.54
CA PRO A 139 -2.54 -19.63 2.65
C PRO A 139 -3.24 -18.28 2.88
N LEU A 140 -3.24 -17.74 4.10
CA LEU A 140 -3.93 -16.48 4.43
C LEU A 140 -3.19 -15.28 3.82
N GLU A 141 -1.90 -15.14 4.09
CA GLU A 141 -1.07 -14.07 3.54
C GLU A 141 -0.93 -14.21 2.01
N SER A 142 -0.91 -15.45 1.49
CA SER A 142 -0.95 -15.65 0.04
C SER A 142 -2.22 -15.10 -0.58
N ALA A 143 -3.38 -15.39 0.00
CA ALA A 143 -4.64 -14.89 -0.49
C ALA A 143 -4.76 -13.36 -0.38
N ALA A 144 -4.03 -12.72 0.54
CA ALA A 144 -4.04 -11.27 0.75
C ALA A 144 -2.98 -10.50 -0.06
N THR A 145 -1.85 -11.12 -0.41
CA THR A 145 -0.66 -10.37 -0.87
C THR A 145 0.06 -10.98 -2.06
N LEU A 146 0.08 -12.31 -2.21
CA LEU A 146 0.99 -12.96 -3.17
C LEU A 146 0.73 -12.51 -4.61
N GLY A 147 -0.52 -12.52 -5.06
CA GLY A 147 -0.87 -12.11 -6.42
C GLY A 147 -0.50 -10.66 -6.73
N LEU A 148 -0.62 -9.75 -5.76
CA LEU A 148 -0.20 -8.36 -5.88
C LEU A 148 1.33 -8.28 -6.09
N THR A 149 2.09 -8.98 -5.26
CA THR A 149 3.57 -8.98 -5.31
C THR A 149 4.17 -9.73 -6.49
N LYS A 150 3.41 -10.62 -7.14
CA LYS A 150 3.78 -11.22 -8.43
C LYS A 150 3.62 -10.23 -9.59
N THR A 151 2.85 -9.16 -9.39
CA THR A 151 2.46 -8.22 -10.44
C THR A 151 3.18 -6.90 -10.33
N PHE A 152 3.34 -6.38 -9.11
CA PHE A 152 3.82 -5.02 -8.87
C PHE A 152 5.02 -5.01 -7.93
N PRO A 153 5.99 -4.12 -8.18
CA PRO A 153 6.78 -3.54 -7.13
C PRO A 153 5.88 -2.89 -6.07
N VAL A 154 6.01 -3.37 -4.85
CA VAL A 154 5.39 -2.90 -3.62
C VAL A 154 6.37 -2.04 -2.83
N GLU A 155 5.94 -0.82 -2.51
CA GLU A 155 6.70 0.21 -1.83
C GLU A 155 6.05 0.58 -0.49
N HIS A 156 6.86 1.01 0.47
CA HIS A 156 6.42 1.65 1.71
C HIS A 156 7.06 3.02 1.85
N LEU A 157 6.38 3.96 2.51
CA LEU A 157 7.03 5.18 2.96
C LEU A 157 8.05 4.81 4.05
N ASP A 158 9.31 5.22 3.89
CA ASP A 158 10.38 4.98 4.86
C ASP A 158 10.20 5.87 6.10
N ASP A 159 9.19 5.56 6.91
CA ASP A 159 8.86 6.28 8.14
C ASP A 159 9.08 5.45 9.41
N ARG A 160 9.67 4.24 9.29
CA ARG A 160 9.89 3.30 10.40
C ARG A 160 10.67 3.91 11.57
N PHE A 161 11.29 5.08 11.37
CA PHE A 161 11.92 5.90 12.40
C PHE A 161 11.58 7.41 12.38
N SER A 162 10.67 7.89 11.51
CA SER A 162 10.42 9.33 11.36
C SER A 162 9.17 9.79 12.14
N LYS A 163 9.39 10.62 13.17
CA LYS A 163 8.33 11.32 13.89
C LYS A 163 7.81 12.43 12.98
N MET A 164 6.74 12.19 12.25
CA MET A 164 6.10 13.24 11.45
C MET A 164 4.90 13.82 12.20
N PRO A 165 4.97 15.07 12.72
CA PRO A 165 3.77 15.86 12.92
C PRO A 165 3.33 16.37 11.53
N TRP A 166 2.21 15.88 11.03
CA TRP A 166 1.55 16.46 9.87
C TRP A 166 0.90 17.79 10.28
N PRO A 167 1.15 18.92 9.58
CA PRO A 167 0.33 20.11 9.78
C PRO A 167 -1.08 19.84 9.26
N ILE A 168 -2.07 20.10 10.12
CA ILE A 168 -3.49 20.11 9.74
C ILE A 168 -3.67 21.20 8.68
N HIS A 169 -4.27 20.86 7.55
CA HIS A 169 -4.64 21.85 6.54
C HIS A 169 -5.65 22.82 7.14
N VAL A 170 -5.21 24.05 7.44
CA VAL A 170 -6.11 25.17 7.75
C VAL A 170 -6.43 25.82 6.40
N PRO A 171 -7.70 25.81 5.95
CA PRO A 171 -8.05 26.49 4.71
C PRO A 171 -7.69 27.96 4.83
N ALA A 172 -7.09 28.52 3.77
CA ALA A 172 -6.76 29.93 3.73
C ALA A 172 -8.04 30.75 3.89
N VAL A 173 -8.16 31.49 4.99
CA VAL A 173 -9.16 32.55 5.11
C VAL A 173 -8.76 33.62 4.10
N THR A 174 -9.48 33.66 2.99
CA THR A 174 -9.42 34.80 2.07
C THR A 174 -9.95 36.01 2.81
N ALA A 175 -9.04 36.89 3.24
CA ALA A 175 -9.42 38.21 3.73
C ALA A 175 -10.09 38.96 2.58
N SER A 176 -11.42 39.09 2.66
CA SER A 176 -12.18 40.06 1.87
C SER A 176 -11.64 41.46 2.20
N PRO A 177 -11.27 42.29 1.22
CA PRO A 177 -11.01 43.69 1.49
C PRO A 177 -12.34 44.32 1.91
N LEU A 178 -12.38 44.90 3.12
CA LEU A 178 -13.45 45.79 3.54
C LEU A 178 -13.41 47.06 2.68
N GLU A 179 -14.61 47.46 2.24
CA GLU A 179 -14.93 48.75 1.63
C GLU A 179 -14.48 49.95 2.48
#